data_AF-A0A970DDS4-F1
#
_entry.id   AF-A0A970DDS4-F1
#
_cell.length_a   1.000
_cell.length_b   1.000
_cell.length_c   1.000
_cell.angle_alpha   90.00
_cell.angle_beta   90.00
_cell.angle_gamma   90.00
#
_symmetry.space_group_name_H-M   'P 1'
#
loop_
_entity.id
_entity.type
_entity.pdbx_description
1 polymer ?
#
loop_
_entity_poly.entity_id
_entity_poly.type
_entity_poly.pdbx_seq_one_letter_code
_entity_poly.pdbx_strand_id
1 'polypeptide(L)'
;MKMEPIIKSFKELWGKLSMPMRIGGGVLVLGVFLSLMFIALFSSTDYQPLYTNLTPEDAASIVTVLRDNGIPYELSDNGSTIHVPAEHVYETRLTLASQGLPKGGVVGFEIFNTTRLGETESDRELRYLVALQGELTRTIKELSEVQDARVHIVLPRRSLFIQESQPSTASVLLTLKPGVTLSKKQVLGITHLLSTSVEGLLPENITIIDNRGNVLSDSLSLLETIDSDLIVQRIQIESVYERQLSNTLTAMLERVYGVGKVVALVNVELDFDINEQYSEIYQAPTPDGGLIRSEQTYREEFTGSTYSAIGIPGVESNVPGYVGLDDSDRVDEYSKVDSVLNYELNRIERRYNSTPGSIKRLGVAVWINGELTEEQLETIESSIIGAIGLQLERGDQISVNSIPFRDDFMSLATQDLSSVPSQNLTLLYIILVILVLAVIVLSVIFYQRKKKLQEELLAAAQEVQADDEDELFEQPRTAEEKLRLNISKRLREQALDKPEEFAQMLRTWLLND
;
A
#
# COMPACT_ATOMS: atom_id res chain seq x y z
N MET A 1 24.53 9.97 -63.73
CA MET A 1 25.36 8.98 -64.47
C MET A 1 24.56 8.54 -65.69
N LYS A 2 25.05 8.77 -66.92
CA LYS A 2 24.27 8.58 -68.16
C LYS A 2 24.00 7.08 -68.40
N MET A 3 22.76 6.63 -68.22
CA MET A 3 22.31 5.24 -68.45
C MET A 3 22.04 4.92 -69.93
N GLU A 4 21.91 5.94 -70.79
CA GLU A 4 21.62 5.77 -72.23
C GLU A 4 22.61 4.90 -73.02
N PRO A 5 23.95 4.97 -72.83
CA PRO A 5 24.87 4.12 -73.58
C PRO A 5 24.80 2.65 -73.17
N ILE A 6 24.49 2.36 -71.89
CA ILE A 6 24.39 0.99 -71.37
C ILE A 6 23.18 0.26 -71.98
N ILE A 7 22.05 0.97 -72.07
CA ILE A 7 20.80 0.45 -72.64
C ILE A 7 20.95 0.18 -74.14
N LYS A 8 21.68 1.05 -74.87
CA LYS A 8 21.95 0.85 -76.31
C LYS A 8 22.89 -0.33 -76.57
N SER A 9 23.99 -0.46 -75.83
CA SER A 9 24.90 -1.62 -75.94
C SER A 9 24.20 -2.94 -75.59
N PHE A 10 23.31 -2.95 -74.61
CA PHE A 10 22.53 -4.14 -74.24
C PHE A 10 21.56 -4.54 -75.36
N LYS A 11 20.90 -3.56 -76.00
CA LYS A 11 19.96 -3.80 -77.10
C LYS A 11 20.66 -4.34 -78.35
N GLU A 12 21.88 -3.89 -78.65
CA GLU A 12 22.69 -4.41 -79.76
C GLU A 12 23.24 -5.82 -79.49
N LEU A 13 23.69 -6.11 -78.27
CA LEU A 13 24.13 -7.45 -77.86
C LEU A 13 22.97 -8.45 -77.87
N TRP A 14 21.81 -8.06 -77.33
CA TRP A 14 20.59 -8.86 -77.38
C TRP A 14 20.13 -9.11 -78.82
N GLY A 15 20.36 -8.14 -79.72
CA GLY A 15 20.14 -8.19 -81.16
C GLY A 15 20.86 -9.33 -81.89
N LYS A 16 22.05 -9.73 -81.41
CA LYS A 16 22.98 -10.66 -82.10
C LYS A 16 22.92 -12.12 -81.62
N LEU A 17 22.16 -12.41 -80.56
CA LEU A 17 22.04 -13.77 -80.01
C LEU A 17 21.02 -14.63 -80.78
N SER A 18 21.34 -15.91 -80.96
CA SER A 18 20.44 -16.91 -81.58
C SER A 18 19.18 -17.13 -80.73
N MET A 19 18.07 -17.52 -81.37
CA MET A 19 16.75 -17.66 -80.73
C MET A 19 16.74 -18.49 -79.42
N PRO A 20 17.44 -19.65 -79.31
CA PRO A 20 17.49 -20.39 -78.04
C PRO A 20 18.33 -19.69 -76.95
N MET A 21 19.36 -18.92 -77.33
CA MET A 21 20.24 -18.22 -76.39
C MET A 21 19.59 -16.97 -75.80
N ARG A 22 18.67 -16.32 -76.53
CA ARG A 22 17.83 -15.22 -76.02
C ARG A 22 16.83 -15.70 -74.97
N ILE A 23 16.22 -16.86 -75.19
CA ILE A 23 15.27 -17.46 -74.24
C ILE A 23 16.02 -17.90 -72.99
N GLY A 24 17.17 -18.57 -73.14
CA GLY A 24 18.03 -18.97 -72.01
C GLY A 24 18.54 -17.78 -71.18
N GLY A 25 19.01 -16.71 -71.84
CA GLY A 25 19.45 -15.49 -71.15
C GLY A 25 18.30 -14.75 -70.44
N GLY A 26 17.11 -14.72 -71.05
CA GLY A 26 15.92 -14.13 -70.45
C GLY A 26 15.46 -14.87 -69.19
N VAL A 27 15.46 -16.20 -69.23
CA VAL A 27 15.11 -17.05 -68.08
C VAL A 27 16.13 -16.91 -66.95
N LEU A 28 17.43 -16.80 -67.27
CA LEU A 28 18.47 -16.61 -66.26
C LEU A 28 18.34 -15.25 -65.56
N VAL A 29 18.13 -14.17 -66.31
CA VAL A 29 17.91 -12.83 -65.74
C VAL A 29 16.64 -12.79 -64.91
N LEU A 30 15.55 -13.42 -65.38
CA LEU A 30 14.30 -13.52 -64.63
C LEU A 30 14.45 -14.35 -63.36
N GLY A 31 15.21 -15.45 -63.42
CA GLY A 31 15.51 -16.31 -62.27
C GLY A 31 16.35 -15.61 -61.21
N VAL A 32 17.38 -14.86 -61.63
CA VAL A 32 18.18 -14.02 -60.72
C VAL A 32 17.33 -12.91 -60.11
N PHE A 33 16.47 -12.28 -60.91
CA PHE A 33 15.55 -11.25 -60.41
C PHE A 33 14.55 -11.81 -59.39
N LEU A 34 13.93 -12.96 -59.68
CA LEU A 34 13.02 -13.64 -58.77
C LEU A 34 13.74 -14.13 -57.50
N SER A 35 14.98 -14.63 -57.61
CA SER A 35 15.78 -15.03 -56.45
C SER A 35 16.13 -13.84 -55.56
N LEU A 36 16.53 -12.70 -56.14
CA LEU A 36 16.80 -11.48 -55.39
C LEU A 36 15.53 -10.92 -54.75
N MET A 37 14.39 -10.99 -55.46
CA MET A 37 13.09 -10.59 -54.94
C MET A 37 12.64 -11.50 -53.78
N PHE A 38 12.87 -12.81 -53.88
CA PHE A 38 12.56 -13.77 -52.83
C PHE A 38 13.40 -13.53 -51.57
N ILE A 39 14.70 -13.28 -51.72
CA ILE A 39 15.59 -12.91 -50.61
C ILE A 39 15.14 -11.59 -49.97
N ALA A 40 14.76 -10.59 -50.78
CA ALA A 40 14.30 -9.29 -50.29
C ALA A 40 12.95 -9.38 -49.53
N LEU A 41 12.03 -10.26 -49.96
CA LEU A 41 10.74 -10.45 -49.26
C LEU A 41 10.88 -11.26 -47.96
N PHE A 42 11.84 -12.19 -47.89
CA PHE A 42 12.02 -13.04 -46.70
C PHE A 42 13.05 -12.49 -45.69
N SER A 43 13.83 -11.47 -46.03
CA SER A 43 14.81 -10.82 -45.15
C SER A 43 14.22 -9.71 -44.28
N SER A 44 13.00 -9.90 -43.75
CA SER A 44 12.40 -8.95 -42.82
C SER A 44 12.80 -9.33 -41.38
N THR A 45 13.78 -8.62 -40.81
CA THR A 45 14.14 -8.80 -39.39
C THR A 45 12.98 -8.31 -38.53
N ASP A 46 12.42 -9.18 -37.68
CA ASP A 46 11.35 -8.80 -36.75
C ASP A 46 11.94 -8.01 -35.57
N TYR A 47 11.56 -6.75 -35.44
CA TYR A 47 12.01 -5.86 -34.36
C TYR A 47 10.98 -5.84 -33.24
N GLN A 48 11.45 -6.12 -32.02
CA GLN A 48 10.62 -6.12 -30.82
C GLN A 48 11.10 -5.06 -29.83
N PRO A 49 10.18 -4.47 -29.03
CA PRO A 49 10.54 -3.45 -28.07
C PRO A 49 11.41 -4.04 -26.95
N LEU A 50 12.64 -3.54 -26.84
CA LEU A 50 13.57 -3.87 -25.77
C LEU A 50 13.13 -3.23 -24.46
N TYR A 51 12.91 -1.90 -24.50
CA TYR A 51 12.42 -1.07 -23.40
C TYR A 51 11.51 0.03 -23.95
N THR A 52 10.49 0.39 -23.16
CA THR A 52 9.51 1.45 -23.45
C THR A 52 9.53 2.48 -22.32
N ASN A 53 9.16 3.73 -22.62
CA ASN A 53 9.05 4.81 -21.63
C ASN A 53 10.37 5.15 -20.91
N LEU A 54 11.48 5.10 -21.65
CA LEU A 54 12.81 5.46 -21.15
C LEU A 54 12.98 6.97 -21.03
N THR A 55 13.78 7.39 -20.03
CA THR A 55 14.28 8.76 -19.99
C THR A 55 15.31 8.98 -21.12
N PRO A 56 15.50 10.21 -21.62
CA PRO A 56 16.51 10.48 -22.64
C PRO A 56 17.93 10.07 -22.24
N GLU A 57 18.25 10.13 -20.94
CA GLU A 57 19.56 9.76 -20.40
C GLU A 57 19.78 8.24 -20.37
N ASP A 58 18.74 7.48 -20.01
CA ASP A 58 18.76 6.02 -20.09
C ASP A 58 18.83 5.54 -21.53
N ALA A 59 18.04 6.16 -22.41
CA ALA A 59 18.04 5.83 -23.83
C ALA A 59 19.43 6.04 -24.44
N ALA A 60 20.11 7.14 -24.13
CA ALA A 60 21.47 7.40 -24.58
C ALA A 60 22.49 6.38 -24.04
N SER A 61 22.37 5.99 -22.77
CA SER A 61 23.25 5.00 -22.14
C SER A 61 23.05 3.60 -22.76
N ILE A 62 21.81 3.18 -22.95
CA ILE A 62 21.46 1.89 -23.59
C ILE A 62 21.92 1.87 -25.04
N VAL A 63 21.67 2.93 -25.82
CA VAL A 63 22.13 3.03 -27.22
C VAL A 63 23.65 2.91 -27.34
N THR A 64 24.40 3.47 -26.38
CA THR A 64 25.86 3.33 -26.36
C THR A 64 26.26 1.87 -26.21
N VAL A 65 25.65 1.14 -25.27
CA VAL A 65 25.93 -0.29 -25.06
C VAL A 65 25.50 -1.15 -26.26
N LEU A 66 24.35 -0.84 -26.88
CA LEU A 66 23.90 -1.54 -28.10
C LEU A 66 24.88 -1.34 -29.25
N ARG A 67 25.38 -0.11 -29.44
CA ARG A 67 26.36 0.21 -30.46
C ARG A 67 27.70 -0.48 -30.19
N ASP A 68 28.16 -0.49 -28.94
CA ASP A 68 29.44 -1.09 -28.56
C ASP A 68 29.43 -2.62 -28.71
N ASN A 69 28.27 -3.26 -28.51
CA ASN A 69 28.07 -4.70 -28.72
C ASN A 69 27.64 -5.05 -30.16
N GLY A 70 27.54 -4.08 -31.06
CA GLY A 70 27.19 -4.31 -32.47
C GLY A 70 25.75 -4.79 -32.72
N ILE A 71 24.83 -4.54 -31.78
CA ILE A 71 23.43 -4.96 -31.88
C ILE A 71 22.65 -3.89 -32.67
N PRO A 72 22.00 -4.24 -33.80
CA PRO A 72 21.19 -3.29 -34.56
C PRO A 72 19.96 -2.87 -33.74
N TYR A 73 19.61 -1.59 -33.78
CA TYR A 73 18.51 -1.03 -33.00
C TYR A 73 17.72 0.00 -33.80
N GLU A 74 16.45 0.17 -33.44
CA GLU A 74 15.58 1.22 -33.96
C GLU A 74 15.00 2.05 -32.80
N LEU A 75 14.88 3.36 -33.01
CA LEU A 75 14.32 4.29 -32.03
C LEU A 75 12.91 4.69 -32.48
N SER A 76 11.93 4.56 -31.59
CA SER A 76 10.57 5.05 -31.78
C SER A 76 10.15 5.98 -30.64
N ASP A 77 8.98 6.61 -30.75
CA ASP A 77 8.40 7.48 -29.72
C ASP A 77 9.35 8.61 -29.27
N ASN A 78 9.98 9.29 -30.24
CA ASN A 78 10.99 10.33 -29.98
C ASN A 78 12.20 9.86 -29.13
N GLY A 79 12.52 8.56 -29.17
CA GLY A 79 13.65 7.97 -28.46
C GLY A 79 13.32 7.44 -27.06
N SER A 80 12.06 7.45 -26.64
CA SER A 80 11.64 6.80 -25.38
C SER A 80 11.47 5.29 -25.49
N THR A 81 11.48 4.75 -26.71
CA THR A 81 11.33 3.32 -26.97
C THR A 81 12.46 2.84 -27.89
N ILE A 82 13.12 1.76 -27.48
CA ILE A 82 14.22 1.14 -28.23
C ILE A 82 13.77 -0.25 -28.68
N HIS A 83 13.90 -0.52 -29.97
CA HIS A 83 13.62 -1.82 -30.58
C HIS A 83 14.91 -2.52 -30.97
N VAL A 84 14.95 -3.85 -30.83
CA VAL A 84 16.06 -4.72 -31.27
C VAL A 84 15.48 -5.97 -31.96
N PRO A 85 16.25 -6.68 -32.80
CA PRO A 85 15.80 -7.94 -33.39
C PRO A 85 15.31 -8.93 -32.35
N ALA A 86 14.20 -9.62 -32.63
CA ALA A 86 13.54 -10.56 -31.72
C ALA A 86 14.51 -11.60 -31.13
N GLU A 87 15.50 -12.05 -31.92
CA GLU A 87 16.51 -13.03 -31.51
C GLU A 87 17.41 -12.53 -30.37
N HIS A 88 17.67 -11.22 -30.30
CA HIS A 88 18.60 -10.61 -29.34
C HIS A 88 17.92 -9.97 -28.14
N VAL A 89 16.58 -9.88 -28.09
CA VAL A 89 15.85 -9.14 -27.03
C VAL A 89 16.24 -9.61 -25.63
N TYR A 90 16.17 -10.91 -25.35
CA TYR A 90 16.38 -11.45 -24.01
C TYR A 90 17.85 -11.39 -23.58
N GLU A 91 18.76 -11.73 -24.48
CA GLU A 91 20.21 -11.64 -24.24
C GLU A 91 20.64 -10.19 -23.97
N THR A 92 20.14 -9.26 -24.78
CA THR A 92 20.40 -7.82 -24.62
C THR A 92 19.87 -7.30 -23.29
N ARG A 93 18.68 -7.72 -22.85
CA ARG A 93 18.15 -7.35 -21.52
C ARG A 93 19.05 -7.85 -20.40
N LEU A 94 19.54 -9.08 -20.48
CA LEU A 94 20.42 -9.64 -19.47
C LEU A 94 21.75 -8.88 -19.41
N THR A 95 22.34 -8.57 -20.56
CA THR A 95 23.57 -7.77 -20.67
C THR A 95 23.38 -6.37 -20.09
N LEU A 96 22.29 -5.68 -20.44
CA LEU A 96 21.99 -4.34 -19.90
C LEU A 96 21.72 -4.38 -18.39
N ALA A 97 21.00 -5.38 -17.89
CA ALA A 97 20.78 -5.57 -16.46
C ALA A 97 22.08 -5.81 -15.68
N SER A 98 23.02 -6.57 -16.24
CA SER A 98 24.35 -6.80 -15.63
C SER A 98 25.18 -5.51 -15.49
N GLN A 99 24.88 -4.50 -16.31
CA GLN A 99 25.52 -3.19 -16.31
C GLN A 99 24.71 -2.12 -15.54
N GLY A 100 23.59 -2.52 -14.92
CA GLY A 100 22.72 -1.61 -14.18
C GLY A 100 21.94 -0.64 -15.06
N LEU A 101 21.62 -1.03 -16.30
CA LEU A 101 20.83 -0.24 -17.25
C LEU A 101 19.43 -0.85 -17.48
N PRO A 102 18.39 -0.01 -17.63
CA PRO A 102 18.39 1.46 -17.46
C PRO A 102 18.70 1.88 -16.02
N LYS A 103 19.38 3.03 -15.86
CA LYS A 103 19.57 3.67 -14.54
C LYS A 103 18.25 4.26 -14.02
N GLY A 104 17.30 4.44 -14.95
CA GLY A 104 15.97 4.96 -14.76
C GLY A 104 15.30 4.46 -13.51
N GLY A 105 14.99 5.41 -12.65
CA GLY A 105 14.37 5.14 -11.37
C GLY A 105 14.70 6.24 -10.38
N VAL A 106 14.00 6.17 -9.26
CA VAL A 106 14.36 7.00 -8.12
C VAL A 106 15.60 6.40 -7.48
N VAL A 107 16.65 7.21 -7.37
CA VAL A 107 17.94 6.84 -6.79
C VAL A 107 17.75 6.57 -5.28
N GLY A 108 17.90 5.33 -4.84
CA GLY A 108 17.72 4.89 -3.46
C GLY A 108 19.05 4.58 -2.77
N PHE A 109 19.08 3.54 -1.93
CA PHE A 109 20.31 3.15 -1.20
C PHE A 109 21.40 2.55 -2.10
N GLU A 110 21.11 2.28 -3.38
CA GLU A 110 22.08 1.72 -4.32
C GLU A 110 23.29 2.64 -4.52
N ILE A 111 23.15 3.94 -4.23
CA ILE A 111 24.26 4.91 -4.26
C ILE A 111 25.40 4.52 -3.33
N PHE A 112 25.14 3.77 -2.26
CA PHE A 112 26.16 3.37 -1.28
C PHE A 112 27.01 2.18 -1.74
N ASN A 113 26.62 1.49 -2.82
CA ASN A 113 27.40 0.39 -3.38
C ASN A 113 28.72 0.84 -4.01
N THR A 114 28.85 2.13 -4.33
CA THR A 114 30.10 2.75 -4.79
C THR A 114 30.77 3.52 -3.66
N THR A 115 31.94 3.05 -3.21
CA THR A 115 32.79 3.76 -2.24
C THR A 115 33.59 4.87 -2.95
N ARG A 116 33.51 6.10 -2.45
CA ARG A 116 34.31 7.23 -2.93
C ARG A 116 35.44 7.52 -1.93
N LEU A 117 36.68 7.58 -2.40
CA LEU A 117 37.82 7.96 -1.55
C LEU A 117 37.75 9.46 -1.23
N GLY A 118 37.93 9.82 0.04
CA GLY A 118 37.95 11.22 0.51
C GLY A 118 36.59 11.83 0.87
N GLU A 119 35.55 11.00 1.05
CA GLU A 119 34.22 11.46 1.45
C GLU A 119 34.21 12.03 2.88
N THR A 120 33.56 13.18 3.07
CA THR A 120 33.34 13.77 4.41
C THR A 120 32.06 13.24 5.07
N GLU A 121 31.93 13.39 6.38
CA GLU A 121 30.69 12.96 7.07
C GLU A 121 29.45 13.72 6.56
N SER A 122 29.60 15.01 6.22
CA SER A 122 28.52 15.81 5.64
C SER A 122 28.10 15.30 4.25
N ASP A 123 29.04 14.82 3.44
CA ASP A 123 28.73 14.19 2.15
C ASP A 123 27.96 12.89 2.34
N ARG A 124 28.33 12.11 3.37
CA ARG A 124 27.66 10.84 3.72
C ARG A 124 26.24 11.07 4.21
N GLU A 125 26.02 12.07 5.06
CA GLU A 125 24.69 12.51 5.52
C GLU A 125 23.80 12.97 4.36
N LEU A 126 24.33 13.78 3.44
CA LEU A 126 23.59 14.23 2.26
C LEU A 126 23.19 13.07 1.36
N ARG A 127 24.10 12.12 1.13
CA ARG A 127 23.79 10.90 0.35
C ARG A 127 22.73 10.06 1.06
N TYR A 128 22.83 9.89 2.37
CA TYR A 128 21.81 9.18 3.14
C TYR A 128 20.43 9.83 2.95
N LEU A 129 20.35 11.16 3.01
CA LEU A 129 19.12 11.90 2.77
C LEU A 129 18.58 11.71 1.34
N VAL A 130 19.44 11.74 0.32
CA VAL A 130 19.05 11.48 -1.08
C VAL A 130 18.51 10.05 -1.23
N ALA A 131 19.22 9.06 -0.68
CA ALA A 131 18.78 7.67 -0.72
C ALA A 131 17.44 7.46 -0.01
N LEU A 132 17.27 8.04 1.18
CA LEU A 132 16.05 7.95 1.96
C LEU A 132 14.84 8.55 1.22
N GLN A 133 14.98 9.76 0.67
CA GLN A 133 13.96 10.37 -0.18
C GLN A 133 13.63 9.46 -1.36
N GLY A 134 14.63 8.77 -1.90
CA GLY A 134 14.47 7.86 -3.01
C GLY A 134 13.66 6.61 -2.69
N GLU A 135 13.97 5.93 -1.60
CA GLU A 135 13.21 4.77 -1.13
C GLU A 135 11.77 5.13 -0.75
N LEU A 136 11.58 6.25 -0.07
CA LEU A 136 10.24 6.74 0.29
C LEU A 136 9.40 7.02 -0.95
N THR A 137 10.00 7.66 -1.95
CA THR A 137 9.35 7.88 -3.23
C THR A 137 8.98 6.57 -3.90
N ARG A 138 9.88 5.59 -3.93
CA ARG A 138 9.63 4.26 -4.50
C ARG A 138 8.46 3.57 -3.82
N THR A 139 8.44 3.61 -2.49
CA THR A 139 7.39 3.00 -1.66
C THR A 139 6.03 3.66 -1.90
N ILE A 140 5.98 5.00 -1.95
CA ILE A 140 4.72 5.73 -2.24
C ILE A 140 4.22 5.44 -3.67
N LYS A 141 5.13 5.24 -4.63
CA LYS A 141 4.78 4.87 -6.02
C LYS A 141 4.19 3.46 -6.16
N GLU A 142 4.36 2.58 -5.17
CA GLU A 142 3.72 1.26 -5.18
C GLU A 142 2.21 1.34 -4.94
N LEU A 143 1.71 2.46 -4.42
CA LEU A 143 0.27 2.70 -4.27
C LEU A 143 -0.40 2.76 -5.65
N SER A 144 -1.49 2.00 -5.79
CA SER A 144 -2.13 1.78 -7.10
C SER A 144 -2.67 3.05 -7.76
N GLU A 145 -2.98 4.07 -6.97
CA GLU A 145 -3.53 5.36 -7.38
C GLU A 145 -2.45 6.36 -7.81
N VAL A 146 -1.20 6.13 -7.39
CA VAL A 146 -0.05 7.00 -7.62
C VAL A 146 0.64 6.59 -8.92
N GLN A 147 0.82 7.55 -9.84
CA GLN A 147 1.59 7.36 -11.07
C GLN A 147 3.06 7.73 -10.85
N ASP A 148 3.31 8.84 -10.17
CA ASP A 148 4.64 9.29 -9.78
C ASP A 148 4.59 10.00 -8.43
N ALA A 149 5.70 10.00 -7.70
CA ALA A 149 5.81 10.73 -6.44
C ALA A 149 7.17 11.44 -6.40
N ARG A 150 7.25 12.51 -5.61
CA ARG A 150 8.52 13.16 -5.25
C ARG A 150 8.46 13.55 -3.80
N VAL A 151 9.47 13.11 -3.03
CA VAL A 151 9.58 13.39 -1.60
C VAL A 151 10.77 14.30 -1.38
N HIS A 152 10.54 15.42 -0.68
CA HIS A 152 11.57 16.34 -0.23
C HIS A 152 11.58 16.39 1.29
N ILE A 153 12.73 16.10 1.90
CA ILE A 153 12.91 16.11 3.35
C ILE A 153 13.95 17.15 3.73
N VAL A 154 13.65 17.94 4.75
CA VAL A 154 14.58 18.90 5.34
C VAL A 154 14.85 18.46 6.77
N LEU A 155 16.11 18.08 7.02
CA LEU A 155 16.60 17.75 8.35
C LEU A 155 17.28 18.98 8.99
N PRO A 156 17.03 19.28 10.27
CA PRO A 156 17.70 20.35 10.99
C PRO A 156 19.18 20.00 11.22
N ARG A 157 20.06 21.02 11.25
CA ARG A 157 21.48 20.80 11.60
C ARG A 157 21.62 20.69 13.11
N ARG A 158 22.30 19.64 13.59
CA ARG A 158 22.68 19.51 15.00
C ARG A 158 23.78 20.52 15.32
N SER A 159 23.46 21.55 16.11
CA SER A 159 24.44 22.52 16.63
C SER A 159 24.66 22.26 18.12
N LEU A 160 25.92 22.17 18.56
CA LEU A 160 26.27 22.03 19.98
C LEU A 160 25.98 23.31 20.80
N PHE A 161 25.60 24.41 20.13
CA PHE A 161 25.40 25.74 20.71
C PHE A 161 23.93 26.17 20.74
N ILE A 162 23.01 25.39 20.16
CA ILE A 162 21.59 25.72 20.09
C ILE A 162 20.83 24.63 20.85
N GLN A 163 20.16 25.03 21.94
CA GLN A 163 19.42 24.13 22.81
C GLN A 163 18.06 23.72 22.22
N GLU A 164 17.61 24.42 21.18
CA GLU A 164 16.31 24.26 20.53
C GLU A 164 16.49 23.77 19.08
N SER A 165 16.34 22.47 18.86
CA SER A 165 16.36 21.89 17.51
C SER A 165 15.04 22.17 16.80
N GLN A 166 15.08 22.79 15.62
CA GLN A 166 13.90 22.87 14.75
C GLN A 166 13.44 21.47 14.34
N PRO A 167 12.13 21.21 14.21
CA PRO A 167 11.64 19.91 13.77
C PRO A 167 11.97 19.66 12.30
N SER A 168 12.07 18.37 11.92
CA SER A 168 12.20 17.99 10.52
C SER A 168 10.91 18.31 9.77
N THR A 169 11.02 18.70 8.50
CA THR A 169 9.86 18.99 7.64
C THR A 169 9.94 18.18 6.35
N ALA A 170 8.78 17.86 5.78
CA ALA A 170 8.71 17.13 4.52
C ALA A 170 7.62 17.68 3.60
N SER A 171 7.88 17.65 2.29
CA SER A 171 6.89 17.91 1.26
C SER A 171 6.85 16.78 0.26
N VAL A 172 5.64 16.38 -0.13
CA VAL A 172 5.39 15.28 -1.05
C VAL A 172 4.52 15.78 -2.18
N LEU A 173 5.03 15.67 -3.40
CA LEU A 173 4.27 15.92 -4.61
C LEU A 173 3.84 14.58 -5.20
N LEU A 174 2.54 14.39 -5.39
CA LEU A 174 1.94 13.19 -5.95
C LEU A 174 1.40 13.49 -7.34
N THR A 175 1.81 12.68 -8.32
CA THR A 175 1.16 12.62 -9.62
C THR A 175 0.20 11.44 -9.61
N LEU A 176 -1.09 11.72 -9.62
CA LEU A 176 -2.13 10.70 -9.58
C LEU A 176 -2.49 10.22 -10.98
N LYS A 177 -2.97 8.98 -11.08
CA LYS A 177 -3.52 8.47 -12.34
C LYS A 177 -4.74 9.28 -12.79
N PRO A 178 -4.99 9.41 -14.12
CA PRO A 178 -6.11 10.18 -14.64
C PRO A 178 -7.45 9.73 -14.04
N GLY A 179 -8.23 10.68 -13.50
CA GLY A 179 -9.56 10.42 -12.94
C GLY A 179 -9.59 9.78 -11.54
N VAL A 180 -8.43 9.58 -10.91
CA VAL A 180 -8.32 8.98 -9.57
C VAL A 180 -8.01 10.03 -8.52
N THR A 181 -8.61 9.89 -7.34
CA THR A 181 -8.34 10.71 -6.15
C THR A 181 -7.94 9.80 -5.00
N LEU A 182 -6.99 10.24 -4.17
CA LEU A 182 -6.61 9.53 -2.96
C LEU A 182 -7.69 9.67 -1.88
N SER A 183 -7.97 8.57 -1.17
CA SER A 183 -8.82 8.61 0.02
C SER A 183 -8.08 9.21 1.22
N LYS A 184 -8.82 9.80 2.17
CA LYS A 184 -8.24 10.34 3.42
C LYS A 184 -7.39 9.30 4.18
N LYS A 185 -7.81 8.03 4.18
CA LYS A 185 -7.06 6.93 4.81
C LYS A 185 -5.71 6.68 4.14
N GLN A 186 -5.65 6.78 2.82
CA GLN A 186 -4.39 6.64 2.08
C GLN A 186 -3.46 7.81 2.31
N VAL A 187 -3.99 9.04 2.35
CA VAL A 187 -3.19 10.23 2.70
C VAL A 187 -2.63 10.10 4.12
N LEU A 188 -3.45 9.70 5.10
CA LEU A 188 -3.00 9.43 6.47
C LEU A 188 -1.92 8.34 6.53
N GLY A 189 -2.09 7.26 5.75
CA GLY A 189 -1.10 6.20 5.64
C GLY A 189 0.25 6.70 5.12
N ILE A 190 0.25 7.56 4.10
CA ILE A 190 1.47 8.21 3.58
C ILE A 190 2.09 9.11 4.65
N THR A 191 1.30 9.93 5.35
CA THR A 191 1.78 10.80 6.44
C THR A 191 2.45 9.99 7.55
N HIS A 192 1.82 8.90 8.01
CA HIS A 192 2.38 8.04 9.07
C HIS A 192 3.63 7.29 8.63
N LEU A 193 3.67 6.83 7.37
CA LEU A 193 4.86 6.19 6.81
C LEU A 193 6.05 7.16 6.86
N LEU A 194 5.84 8.41 6.45
CA LEU A 194 6.90 9.43 6.45
C LEU A 194 7.33 9.80 7.86
N SER A 195 6.40 10.08 8.78
CA SER A 195 6.72 10.48 10.16
C SER A 195 7.47 9.39 10.92
N THR A 196 7.22 8.12 10.61
CA THR A 196 7.94 6.98 11.24
C THR A 196 9.26 6.66 10.55
N SER A 197 9.42 7.01 9.28
CA SER A 197 10.64 6.73 8.51
C SER A 197 11.72 7.81 8.64
N VAL A 198 11.37 9.01 9.12
CA VAL A 198 12.28 10.16 9.22
C VAL A 198 12.39 10.62 10.67
N GLU A 199 13.61 10.69 11.19
CA GLU A 199 13.86 11.14 12.55
C GLU A 199 13.39 12.59 12.76
N GLY A 200 12.62 12.82 13.83
CA GLY A 200 12.13 14.15 14.22
C GLY A 200 11.10 14.77 13.28
N LEU A 201 10.51 13.98 12.36
CA LEU A 201 9.44 14.44 11.47
C LEU A 201 8.07 14.18 12.12
N LEU A 202 7.38 15.26 12.48
CA LEU A 202 6.03 15.20 13.03
C LEU A 202 4.98 15.16 11.91
N PRO A 203 3.83 14.49 12.08
CA PRO A 203 2.75 14.44 11.09
C PRO A 203 2.26 15.82 10.61
N GLU A 204 2.20 16.79 11.53
CA GLU A 204 1.85 18.20 11.28
C GLU A 204 2.82 18.92 10.33
N ASN A 205 4.08 18.47 10.25
CA ASN A 205 5.14 19.07 9.44
C ASN A 205 5.28 18.42 8.06
N ILE A 206 4.28 17.66 7.62
CA ILE A 206 4.25 16.95 6.35
C ILE A 206 3.19 17.57 5.44
N THR A 207 3.62 18.13 4.32
CA THR A 207 2.70 18.67 3.31
C THR A 207 2.62 17.75 2.10
N ILE A 208 1.41 17.30 1.76
CA ILE A 208 1.15 16.42 0.61
C ILE A 208 0.29 17.19 -0.40
N ILE A 209 0.76 17.27 -1.65
CA ILE A 209 0.15 18.04 -2.73
C ILE A 209 -0.03 17.13 -3.95
N ASP A 210 -1.14 17.28 -4.68
CA ASP A 210 -1.34 16.59 -5.95
C ASP A 210 -0.83 17.40 -7.17
N ASN A 211 -0.77 16.77 -8.34
CA ASN A 211 -0.37 17.41 -9.60
C ASN A 211 -1.34 18.49 -10.11
N ARG A 212 -2.48 18.70 -9.44
CA ARG A 212 -3.47 19.75 -9.73
C ARG A 212 -3.35 20.94 -8.78
N GLY A 213 -2.44 20.89 -7.82
CA GLY A 213 -2.21 21.94 -6.82
C GLY A 213 -3.13 21.86 -5.60
N ASN A 214 -3.85 20.75 -5.40
CA ASN A 214 -4.66 20.53 -4.21
C ASN A 214 -3.76 20.03 -3.07
N VAL A 215 -3.82 20.70 -1.93
CA VAL A 215 -3.16 20.22 -0.71
C VAL A 215 -4.04 19.13 -0.08
N LEU A 216 -3.54 17.91 -0.05
CA LEU A 216 -4.22 16.74 0.50
C LEU A 216 -4.02 16.60 2.02
N SER A 217 -2.87 17.09 2.51
CA SER A 217 -2.51 17.07 3.94
C SER A 217 -3.21 18.15 4.78
N ASP A 218 -3.69 19.24 4.19
CA ASP A 218 -4.36 20.33 4.93
C ASP A 218 -5.73 19.89 5.47
N SER A 219 -6.33 18.86 4.84
CA SER A 219 -7.49 18.17 5.40
C SER A 219 -7.18 17.40 6.70
N LEU A 220 -5.89 17.22 7.05
CA LEU A 220 -5.41 16.67 8.31
C LEU A 220 -5.05 17.73 9.35
N SER A 221 -4.58 18.92 8.97
CA SER A 221 -4.43 20.04 9.93
C SER A 221 -5.79 20.56 10.42
N LEU A 222 -6.84 20.40 9.62
CA LEU A 222 -8.24 20.57 10.05
C LEU A 222 -8.76 19.42 10.94
N LEU A 223 -8.07 18.27 11.00
CA LEU A 223 -8.36 17.18 11.95
C LEU A 223 -7.75 17.46 13.35
N GLU A 224 -6.72 18.30 13.45
CA GLU A 224 -6.14 18.75 14.74
C GLU A 224 -6.68 20.10 15.23
N THR A 225 -7.49 20.81 14.44
CA THR A 225 -8.23 21.98 14.93
C THR A 225 -9.52 21.51 15.63
N ILE A 226 -9.32 20.84 16.79
CA ILE A 226 -10.15 20.53 17.98
C ILE A 226 -11.71 20.57 17.96
N ASP A 227 -12.41 21.08 16.95
CA ASP A 227 -13.88 21.18 16.96
C ASP A 227 -14.56 20.27 15.91
N SER A 228 -14.03 20.19 14.68
CA SER A 228 -14.76 19.50 13.59
C SER A 228 -14.70 17.97 13.65
N ASP A 229 -13.58 17.37 14.06
CA ASP A 229 -13.46 15.90 14.09
C ASP A 229 -14.18 15.28 15.29
N LEU A 230 -14.17 15.96 16.44
CA LEU A 230 -14.98 15.56 17.60
C LEU A 230 -16.47 15.63 17.27
N ILE A 231 -16.92 16.67 16.56
CA ILE A 231 -18.32 16.77 16.10
C ILE A 231 -18.66 15.64 15.12
N VAL A 232 -17.79 15.35 14.14
CA VAL A 232 -18.01 14.26 13.18
C VAL A 232 -18.03 12.90 13.88
N GLN A 233 -17.14 12.66 14.84
CA GLN A 233 -17.13 11.43 15.64
C GLN A 233 -18.39 11.32 16.51
N ARG A 234 -18.86 12.41 17.13
CA ARG A 234 -20.13 12.44 17.89
C ARG A 234 -21.31 12.04 16.99
N ILE A 235 -21.44 12.67 15.83
CA ILE A 235 -22.50 12.34 14.84
C ILE A 235 -22.41 10.87 14.40
N GLN A 236 -21.21 10.35 14.19
CA GLN A 236 -21.03 8.95 13.81
C GLN A 236 -21.49 7.98 14.91
N ILE A 237 -21.08 8.22 16.15
CA ILE A 237 -21.46 7.38 17.30
C ILE A 237 -22.99 7.41 17.49
N GLU A 238 -23.60 8.60 17.48
CA GLU A 238 -25.06 8.74 17.55
C GLU A 238 -25.74 7.95 16.43
N SER A 239 -25.29 8.11 15.18
CA SER A 239 -25.88 7.40 14.03
C SER A 239 -25.77 5.87 14.13
N VAL A 240 -24.72 5.34 14.80
CA VAL A 240 -24.55 3.90 15.02
C VAL A 240 -25.56 3.41 16.04
N TYR A 241 -25.71 4.12 17.16
CA TYR A 241 -26.71 3.80 18.19
C TYR A 241 -28.14 3.89 17.64
N GLU A 242 -28.46 4.95 16.90
CA GLU A 242 -29.76 5.15 16.25
C GLU A 242 -30.12 3.97 15.34
N ARG A 243 -29.21 3.59 14.43
CA ARG A 243 -29.43 2.45 13.52
C ARG A 243 -29.59 1.14 14.28
N GLN A 244 -28.78 0.91 15.31
CA GLN A 244 -28.87 -0.32 16.10
C GLN A 244 -30.22 -0.43 16.83
N LEU A 245 -30.68 0.64 17.48
CA LEU A 245 -31.96 0.66 18.19
C LEU A 245 -33.14 0.56 17.21
N SER A 246 -33.09 1.31 16.11
CA SER A 246 -34.09 1.26 15.03
C SER A 246 -34.22 -0.15 14.44
N ASN A 247 -33.11 -0.81 14.12
CA ASN A 247 -33.13 -2.19 13.60
C ASN A 247 -33.65 -3.19 14.64
N THR A 248 -33.26 -3.02 15.91
CA THR A 248 -33.71 -3.91 16.99
C THR A 248 -35.22 -3.81 17.20
N LEU A 249 -35.76 -2.59 17.21
CA LEU A 249 -37.20 -2.34 17.30
C LEU A 249 -37.96 -2.88 16.10
N THR A 250 -37.46 -2.60 14.90
CA THR A 250 -38.07 -3.09 13.66
C THR A 250 -38.13 -4.62 13.68
N ALA A 251 -37.02 -5.29 13.99
CA ALA A 251 -36.97 -6.75 14.07
C ALA A 251 -37.91 -7.34 15.15
N MET A 252 -38.04 -6.67 16.30
CA MET A 252 -38.96 -7.09 17.36
C MET A 252 -40.42 -7.03 16.88
N LEU A 253 -40.81 -5.90 16.28
CA LEU A 253 -42.19 -5.65 15.86
C LEU A 253 -42.55 -6.42 14.58
N GLU A 254 -41.61 -6.59 13.64
CA GLU A 254 -41.81 -7.40 12.44
C GLU A 254 -42.07 -8.88 12.76
N ARG A 255 -41.55 -9.40 13.89
CA ARG A 255 -41.87 -10.76 14.33
C ARG A 255 -43.35 -10.94 14.68
N VAL A 256 -44.04 -9.86 15.05
CA VAL A 256 -45.47 -9.87 15.39
C VAL A 256 -46.33 -9.48 14.18
N TYR A 257 -45.95 -8.43 13.44
CA TYR A 257 -46.78 -7.83 12.39
C TYR A 257 -46.43 -8.30 10.98
N GLY A 258 -45.23 -8.83 10.76
CA GLY A 258 -44.71 -9.27 9.46
C GLY A 258 -43.63 -8.33 8.90
N VAL A 259 -42.76 -8.89 8.07
CA VAL A 259 -41.63 -8.18 7.42
C VAL A 259 -42.16 -7.06 6.53
N GLY A 260 -41.56 -5.86 6.62
CA GLY A 260 -41.91 -4.69 5.82
C GLY A 260 -43.20 -3.99 6.25
N LYS A 261 -43.84 -4.40 7.35
CA LYS A 261 -45.06 -3.78 7.90
C LYS A 261 -44.80 -2.83 9.05
N VAL A 262 -43.55 -2.63 9.43
CA VAL A 262 -43.16 -1.76 10.54
C VAL A 262 -41.99 -0.88 10.12
N VAL A 263 -42.06 0.40 10.48
CA VAL A 263 -40.94 1.34 10.37
C VAL A 263 -40.74 1.97 11.74
N ALA A 264 -39.60 1.68 12.37
CA ALA A 264 -39.21 2.29 13.63
C ALA A 264 -37.99 3.17 13.43
N LEU A 265 -38.11 4.45 13.77
CA LEU A 265 -37.01 5.41 13.79
C LEU A 265 -36.69 5.78 15.23
N VAL A 266 -35.40 5.85 15.52
CA VAL A 266 -34.89 6.23 16.83
C VAL A 266 -33.89 7.35 16.64
N ASN A 267 -34.06 8.43 17.41
CA ASN A 267 -33.09 9.48 17.56
C ASN A 267 -32.46 9.39 18.96
N VAL A 268 -31.14 9.53 19.03
CA VAL A 268 -30.37 9.42 20.27
C VAL A 268 -29.54 10.69 20.45
N GLU A 269 -29.75 11.40 21.55
CA GLU A 269 -28.85 12.46 22.00
C GLU A 269 -27.95 11.89 23.10
N LEU A 270 -26.64 11.93 22.88
CA LEU A 270 -25.64 11.45 23.84
C LEU A 270 -24.98 12.63 24.57
N ASP A 271 -24.68 12.44 25.85
CA ASP A 271 -23.88 13.37 26.65
C ASP A 271 -22.39 12.99 26.56
N PHE A 272 -21.60 13.89 25.98
CA PHE A 272 -20.15 13.74 25.82
C PHE A 272 -19.36 14.65 26.77
N ASP A 273 -20.02 15.27 27.75
CA ASP A 273 -19.38 16.18 28.68
C ASP A 273 -18.51 15.38 29.67
N ILE A 274 -17.23 15.74 29.73
CA ILE A 274 -16.28 15.18 30.70
C ILE A 274 -16.33 16.08 31.94
N ASN A 275 -17.09 15.64 32.94
CA ASN A 275 -17.20 16.33 34.21
C ASN A 275 -16.26 15.69 35.23
N GLU A 276 -15.17 16.38 35.55
CA GLU A 276 -14.30 16.06 36.69
C GLU A 276 -14.73 16.90 37.90
N GLN A 277 -15.31 16.24 38.89
CA GLN A 277 -15.67 16.89 40.16
C GLN A 277 -14.75 16.39 41.27
N TYR A 278 -14.01 17.33 41.86
CA TYR A 278 -13.22 17.10 43.07
C TYR A 278 -13.99 17.64 44.28
N SER A 279 -14.33 16.76 45.21
CA SER A 279 -14.97 17.12 46.47
C SER A 279 -14.07 16.68 47.63
N GLU A 280 -13.72 17.63 48.48
CA GLU A 280 -12.94 17.41 49.69
C GLU A 280 -13.81 17.76 50.89
N ILE A 281 -14.16 16.75 51.68
CA ILE A 281 -15.05 16.89 52.83
C ILE A 281 -14.25 16.60 54.10
N TYR A 282 -14.25 17.55 55.03
CA TYR A 282 -13.67 17.39 56.36
C TYR A 282 -14.76 16.99 57.36
N GLN A 283 -14.54 15.89 58.08
CA GLN A 283 -15.48 15.40 59.09
C GLN A 283 -14.78 15.21 60.44
N ALA A 284 -15.48 15.57 61.51
CA ALA A 284 -15.05 15.29 62.88
C ALA A 284 -14.99 13.76 63.10
N PRO A 285 -13.87 13.19 63.61
CA PRO A 285 -13.77 11.76 63.89
C PRO A 285 -14.67 11.32 65.04
N THR A 286 -15.02 12.21 65.97
CA THR A 286 -15.87 11.94 67.13
C THR A 286 -17.05 12.91 67.21
N PRO A 287 -18.16 12.52 67.88
CA PRO A 287 -19.32 13.42 68.08
C PRO A 287 -18.98 14.70 68.84
N ASP A 288 -17.93 14.66 69.68
CA ASP A 288 -17.45 15.78 70.48
C ASP A 288 -16.48 16.71 69.71
N GLY A 289 -16.11 16.38 68.46
CA GLY A 289 -15.29 17.23 67.59
C GLY A 289 -14.10 16.54 66.92
N GLY A 290 -13.09 17.34 66.55
CA GLY A 290 -11.85 16.85 65.95
C GLY A 290 -11.03 16.00 66.93
N LEU A 291 -10.16 15.13 66.42
CA LEU A 291 -9.23 14.38 67.25
C LEU A 291 -8.02 15.26 67.59
N ILE A 292 -7.74 15.55 68.87
CA ILE A 292 -6.59 16.38 69.24
C ILE A 292 -5.29 15.67 68.85
N ARG A 293 -4.46 16.31 68.01
CA ARG A 293 -3.13 15.84 67.61
C ARG A 293 -2.04 16.37 68.52
N SER A 294 -2.12 17.66 68.87
CA SER A 294 -1.20 18.29 69.80
C SER A 294 -1.88 19.42 70.55
N GLU A 295 -1.49 19.55 71.82
CA GLU A 295 -1.95 20.59 72.72
C GLU A 295 -0.71 21.22 73.37
N GLN A 296 -0.60 22.54 73.32
CA GLN A 296 0.42 23.29 74.04
C GLN A 296 -0.26 24.35 74.89
N THR A 297 -0.06 24.25 76.20
CA THR A 297 -0.63 25.18 77.18
C THR A 297 0.51 25.88 77.92
N TYR A 298 0.58 27.21 77.79
CA TYR A 298 1.49 28.08 78.52
C TYR A 298 0.70 28.80 79.61
N ARG A 299 1.08 28.59 80.87
CA ARG A 299 0.45 29.23 82.02
C ARG A 299 1.50 30.05 82.75
N GLU A 300 1.23 31.35 82.88
CA GLU A 300 2.01 32.29 83.67
C GLU A 300 1.12 32.80 84.80
N GLU A 301 1.54 32.54 86.05
CA GLU A 301 0.87 33.04 87.25
C GLU A 301 1.86 33.91 88.01
N PHE A 302 1.45 35.13 88.33
CA PHE A 302 2.19 36.07 89.15
C PHE A 302 1.32 36.52 90.31
N THR A 303 1.84 36.37 91.51
CA THR A 303 1.23 36.89 92.74
C THR A 303 2.28 37.76 93.44
N GLY A 304 2.04 39.06 93.51
CA GLY A 304 2.93 40.01 94.18
C GLY A 304 2.16 40.93 95.12
N SER A 305 2.76 41.26 96.27
CA SER A 305 2.27 42.29 97.18
C SER A 305 3.03 43.60 96.94
N THR A 306 2.32 44.65 96.57
CA THR A 306 2.90 46.00 96.44
C THR A 306 2.63 46.78 97.73
N TYR A 307 3.63 46.94 98.60
CA TYR A 307 3.53 47.87 99.74
C TYR A 307 3.56 49.32 99.22
N SER A 308 2.40 49.97 99.18
CA SER A 308 2.33 51.42 98.93
C SER A 308 2.73 52.19 100.19
N ALA A 309 3.85 52.92 100.15
CA ALA A 309 4.27 53.75 101.28
C ALA A 309 3.32 54.95 101.46
N ILE A 310 2.60 55.03 102.59
CA ILE A 310 1.69 56.14 102.91
C ILE A 310 2.22 56.92 104.13
N GLY A 311 2.57 58.18 103.90
CA GLY A 311 2.80 59.17 104.95
C GLY A 311 2.53 60.57 104.38
N ILE A 312 1.50 61.25 104.91
CA ILE A 312 1.23 62.67 104.61
C ILE A 312 1.91 63.53 105.69
N PRO A 313 2.82 64.47 105.34
CA PRO A 313 3.53 65.30 106.33
C PRO A 313 2.62 66.41 106.91
N GLY A 314 2.59 66.55 108.24
CA GLY A 314 2.44 67.88 108.84
C GLY A 314 1.25 68.22 109.74
N VAL A 315 0.54 67.28 110.39
CA VAL A 315 -0.33 67.63 111.55
C VAL A 315 -0.43 66.49 112.58
N GLU A 316 -0.40 66.86 113.87
CA GLU A 316 -0.51 65.95 115.03
C GLU A 316 -1.89 65.28 115.10
N SER A 317 -1.90 63.95 115.08
CA SER A 317 -3.11 63.12 115.18
C SER A 317 -3.42 62.78 116.63
N ASN A 318 -4.23 63.61 117.31
CA ASN A 318 -4.87 63.20 118.56
C ASN A 318 -6.28 63.78 118.72
N VAL A 319 -7.18 63.40 117.80
CA VAL A 319 -8.63 63.50 118.02
C VAL A 319 -9.18 62.06 117.93
N PRO A 320 -9.57 61.44 119.04
CA PRO A 320 -10.11 60.08 119.04
C PRO A 320 -11.53 60.11 118.47
N GLY A 321 -11.74 59.42 117.34
CA GLY A 321 -13.09 59.31 116.76
C GLY A 321 -13.19 59.08 115.26
N TYR A 322 -12.11 58.76 114.54
CA TYR A 322 -12.21 58.33 113.15
C TYR A 322 -11.72 56.90 112.98
N VAL A 323 -12.64 56.03 112.55
CA VAL A 323 -12.40 54.67 112.09
C VAL A 323 -12.59 54.64 110.57
N GLY A 324 -11.65 54.00 109.87
CA GLY A 324 -11.64 53.77 108.42
C GLY A 324 -10.38 54.39 107.80
N LEU A 325 -9.48 53.63 107.17
CA LEU A 325 -9.74 52.56 106.21
C LEU A 325 -8.93 51.29 106.50
N ASP A 326 -9.59 50.15 106.29
CA ASP A 326 -9.02 48.81 106.27
C ASP A 326 -7.83 48.76 105.30
N ASP A 327 -6.70 48.25 105.80
CA ASP A 327 -5.50 47.96 105.02
C ASP A 327 -5.81 46.76 104.12
N SER A 328 -6.49 47.02 103.01
CA SER A 328 -6.67 46.02 101.97
C SER A 328 -5.31 45.82 101.30
N ASP A 329 -4.57 44.83 101.79
CA ASP A 329 -3.41 44.21 101.16
C ASP A 329 -3.76 43.97 99.68
N ARG A 330 -3.34 44.88 98.80
CA ARG A 330 -3.59 44.74 97.36
C ARG A 330 -2.59 43.73 96.83
N VAL A 331 -3.00 42.48 96.83
CA VAL A 331 -2.35 41.42 96.08
C VAL A 331 -2.69 41.66 94.61
N ASP A 332 -1.70 42.05 93.82
CA ASP A 332 -1.85 42.08 92.37
C ASP A 332 -1.66 40.64 91.87
N GLU A 333 -2.77 39.99 91.55
CA GLU A 333 -2.82 38.65 90.96
C GLU A 333 -2.94 38.78 89.44
N TYR A 334 -1.99 38.17 88.72
CA TYR A 334 -1.99 38.09 87.27
C TYR A 334 -1.91 36.63 86.85
N SER A 335 -2.89 36.17 86.10
CA SER A 335 -2.89 34.85 85.49
C SER A 335 -3.08 35.00 83.99
N LYS A 336 -2.15 34.44 83.21
CA LYS A 336 -2.24 34.33 81.77
C LYS A 336 -2.18 32.86 81.37
N VAL A 337 -3.18 32.41 80.64
CA VAL A 337 -3.24 31.08 80.05
C VAL A 337 -3.35 31.22 78.54
N ASP A 338 -2.31 30.82 77.82
CA ASP A 338 -2.32 30.67 76.37
C ASP A 338 -2.42 29.17 76.04
N SER A 339 -3.40 28.77 75.23
CA SER A 339 -3.58 27.37 74.80
C SER A 339 -3.72 27.29 73.29
N VAL A 340 -2.95 26.39 72.66
CA VAL A 340 -3.00 26.08 71.23
C VAL A 340 -3.35 24.60 71.08
N LEU A 341 -4.48 24.31 70.44
CA LEU A 341 -4.97 22.96 70.16
C LEU A 341 -4.99 22.72 68.66
N ASN A 342 -4.28 21.69 68.21
CA ASN A 342 -4.30 21.23 66.82
C ASN A 342 -5.16 19.97 66.72
N TYR A 343 -6.11 19.98 65.80
CA TYR A 343 -7.01 18.86 65.55
C TYR A 343 -6.66 18.15 64.25
N GLU A 344 -6.78 16.83 64.24
CA GLU A 344 -6.86 15.98 63.05
C GLU A 344 -8.32 15.73 62.71
N LEU A 345 -8.65 15.94 61.44
CA LEU A 345 -9.97 15.75 60.88
C LEU A 345 -9.91 14.63 59.84
N ASN A 346 -10.99 13.87 59.72
CA ASN A 346 -11.10 12.92 58.62
C ASN A 346 -11.21 13.71 57.31
N ARG A 347 -10.31 13.42 56.37
CA ARG A 347 -10.31 13.98 55.02
C ARG A 347 -10.86 12.94 54.06
N ILE A 348 -12.04 13.20 53.51
CA ILE A 348 -12.65 12.35 52.49
C ILE A 348 -12.51 13.05 51.14
N GLU A 349 -11.62 12.51 50.31
CA GLU A 349 -11.47 12.93 48.92
C GLU A 349 -12.39 12.08 48.03
N ARG A 350 -13.26 12.73 47.26
CA ARG A 350 -14.05 12.08 46.22
C ARG A 350 -13.72 12.70 44.89
N ARG A 351 -13.24 11.87 43.97
CA ARG A 351 -13.08 12.22 42.56
C ARG A 351 -14.19 11.53 41.78
N TYR A 352 -15.12 12.32 41.26
CA TYR A 352 -16.11 11.83 40.29
C TYR A 352 -15.56 12.11 38.90
N ASN A 353 -15.39 11.04 38.13
CA ASN A 353 -15.11 11.13 36.71
C ASN A 353 -16.31 10.52 35.98
N SER A 354 -17.08 11.36 35.29
CA SER A 354 -18.21 10.89 34.50
C SER A 354 -17.70 10.38 33.15
N THR A 355 -18.02 9.13 32.81
CA THR A 355 -17.66 8.58 31.51
C THR A 355 -18.53 9.22 30.42
N PRO A 356 -17.95 9.82 29.37
CA PRO A 356 -18.72 10.36 28.26
C PRO A 356 -19.42 9.24 27.47
N GLY A 357 -20.54 9.56 26.84
CA GLY A 357 -21.36 8.63 26.05
C GLY A 357 -22.61 8.12 26.76
N SER A 358 -23.04 8.76 27.85
CA SER A 358 -24.32 8.42 28.48
C SER A 358 -25.49 8.94 27.62
N ILE A 359 -26.64 8.26 27.64
CA ILE A 359 -27.82 8.68 26.86
C ILE A 359 -28.48 9.85 27.59
N LYS A 360 -28.57 10.99 26.92
CA LYS A 360 -29.21 12.20 27.43
C LYS A 360 -30.70 12.24 27.09
N ARG A 361 -31.07 11.84 25.88
CA ARG A 361 -32.48 11.76 25.45
C ARG A 361 -32.66 10.73 24.34
N LEU A 362 -33.79 10.02 24.35
CA LEU A 362 -34.25 9.18 23.26
C LEU A 362 -35.56 9.71 22.67
N GLY A 363 -35.63 9.74 21.35
CA GLY A 363 -36.86 9.99 20.60
C GLY A 363 -37.20 8.78 19.77
N VAL A 364 -38.37 8.18 19.98
CA VAL A 364 -38.79 6.95 19.28
C VAL A 364 -40.08 7.22 18.52
N ALA A 365 -40.07 6.95 17.22
CA ALA A 365 -41.23 7.05 16.36
C ALA A 365 -41.45 5.71 15.64
N VAL A 366 -42.64 5.14 15.82
CA VAL A 366 -42.99 3.83 15.25
C VAL A 366 -44.25 3.97 14.42
N TRP A 367 -44.19 3.51 13.18
CA TRP A 367 -45.34 3.35 12.30
C TRP A 367 -45.57 1.88 12.01
N ILE A 368 -46.83 1.45 12.13
CA ILE A 368 -47.25 0.07 11.87
C ILE A 368 -48.32 0.09 10.77
N ASN A 369 -48.15 -0.80 9.78
CA ASN A 369 -49.08 -0.96 8.68
C ASN A 369 -50.33 -1.72 9.13
N GLY A 370 -51.45 -1.00 9.25
CA GLY A 370 -52.76 -1.58 9.58
C GLY A 370 -53.70 -0.59 10.23
N GLU A 371 -54.86 -1.09 10.66
CA GLU A 371 -55.81 -0.39 11.52
C GLU A 371 -55.72 -0.99 12.93
N LEU A 372 -54.97 -0.35 13.82
CA LEU A 372 -54.86 -0.74 15.23
C LEU A 372 -55.79 0.10 16.09
N THR A 373 -56.37 -0.53 17.11
CA THR A 373 -57.17 0.15 18.13
C THR A 373 -56.27 0.93 19.11
N GLU A 374 -56.82 1.95 19.78
CA GLU A 374 -56.07 2.75 20.77
C GLU A 374 -55.47 1.88 21.89
N GLU A 375 -56.21 0.86 22.36
CA GLU A 375 -55.74 -0.08 23.39
C GLU A 375 -54.52 -0.91 22.93
N GLN A 376 -54.49 -1.29 21.65
CA GLN A 376 -53.33 -1.99 21.07
C GLN A 376 -52.12 -1.07 20.96
N LEU A 377 -52.33 0.20 20.58
CA LEU A 377 -51.25 1.19 20.50
C LEU A 377 -50.61 1.44 21.87
N GLU A 378 -51.40 1.55 22.94
CA GLU A 378 -50.90 1.74 24.31
C GLU A 378 -50.10 0.51 24.81
N THR A 379 -50.56 -0.70 24.46
CA THR A 379 -49.83 -1.94 24.77
C THR A 379 -48.48 -2.01 24.04
N ILE A 380 -48.43 -1.55 22.78
CA ILE A 380 -47.20 -1.49 22.01
C ILE A 380 -46.25 -0.45 22.59
N GLU A 381 -46.78 0.72 22.95
CA GLU A 381 -46.00 1.80 23.56
C GLU A 381 -45.33 1.34 24.86
N SER A 382 -46.09 0.72 25.78
CA SER A 382 -45.54 0.16 27.02
C SER A 382 -44.49 -0.93 26.78
N SER A 383 -44.68 -1.76 25.75
CA SER A 383 -43.71 -2.79 25.35
C SER A 383 -42.41 -2.17 24.84
N ILE A 384 -42.49 -1.09 24.04
CA ILE A 384 -41.33 -0.38 23.51
C ILE A 384 -40.56 0.32 24.65
N ILE A 385 -41.27 0.93 25.59
CA ILE A 385 -40.67 1.57 26.78
C ILE A 385 -39.80 0.57 27.54
N GLY A 386 -40.33 -0.63 27.79
CA GLY A 386 -39.58 -1.69 28.47
C GLY A 386 -38.41 -2.27 27.65
N ALA A 387 -38.57 -2.39 26.33
CA ALA A 387 -37.56 -3.02 25.46
C ALA A 387 -36.33 -2.13 25.22
N ILE A 388 -36.51 -0.82 25.08
CA ILE A 388 -35.41 0.13 24.85
C ILE A 388 -34.87 0.69 26.18
N GLY A 389 -35.67 0.63 27.25
CA GLY A 389 -35.35 1.29 28.52
C GLY A 389 -35.58 2.81 28.45
N LEU A 390 -36.71 3.22 27.85
CA LEU A 390 -37.10 4.63 27.81
C LEU A 390 -37.40 5.12 29.22
N GLN A 391 -36.90 6.32 29.55
CA GLN A 391 -37.11 7.00 30.81
C GLN A 391 -37.82 8.33 30.55
N LEU A 392 -39.12 8.38 30.86
CA LEU A 392 -39.92 9.61 30.72
C LEU A 392 -39.39 10.75 31.61
N GLU A 393 -38.83 10.41 32.78
CA GLU A 393 -38.19 11.37 33.69
C GLU A 393 -36.91 11.99 33.11
N ARG A 394 -36.21 11.27 32.23
CA ARG A 394 -35.03 11.77 31.48
C ARG A 394 -35.43 12.74 30.37
N GLY A 395 -36.71 12.78 29.99
CA GLY A 395 -37.23 13.58 28.88
C GLY A 395 -37.32 12.82 27.56
N ASP A 396 -37.27 11.48 27.61
CA ASP A 396 -37.48 10.65 26.42
C ASP A 396 -38.91 10.79 25.88
N GLN A 397 -39.06 10.66 24.56
CA GLN A 397 -40.34 10.78 23.87
C GLN A 397 -40.61 9.56 23.00
N ILE A 398 -41.88 9.14 22.97
CA ILE A 398 -42.35 8.03 22.15
C ILE A 398 -43.63 8.44 21.39
N SER A 399 -43.73 8.03 20.14
CA SER A 399 -44.94 8.17 19.33
C SER A 399 -45.16 6.90 18.51
N VAL A 400 -46.31 6.26 18.70
CA VAL A 400 -46.70 5.05 17.98
C VAL A 400 -47.96 5.37 17.16
N ASN A 401 -47.90 5.16 15.85
CA ASN A 401 -49.00 5.44 14.95
C ASN A 401 -49.31 4.23 14.04
N SER A 402 -50.58 4.05 13.71
CA SER A 402 -51.03 3.04 12.75
C SER A 402 -51.46 3.74 11.47
N ILE A 403 -50.76 3.47 10.35
CA ILE A 403 -51.06 4.07 9.05
C ILE A 403 -50.87 3.00 7.98
N PRO A 404 -51.80 2.84 7.01
CA PRO A 404 -51.63 1.91 5.91
C PRO A 404 -50.46 2.31 5.02
N PHE A 405 -49.53 1.39 4.77
CA PHE A 405 -48.37 1.63 3.90
C PHE A 405 -48.72 1.38 2.43
N ARG A 406 -47.98 2.00 1.52
CA ARG A 406 -48.15 1.82 0.08
C ARG A 406 -47.32 0.64 -0.41
N ASP A 407 -47.96 -0.37 -1.00
CA ASP A 407 -47.35 -1.65 -1.42
C ASP A 407 -46.46 -1.56 -2.68
N ASP A 408 -46.35 -0.39 -3.30
CA ASP A 408 -45.79 -0.22 -4.66
C ASP A 408 -44.27 -0.44 -4.78
N PHE A 409 -43.52 -0.54 -3.67
CA PHE A 409 -42.06 -0.63 -3.70
C PHE A 409 -41.51 -1.95 -4.26
N MET A 410 -42.26 -3.06 -4.17
CA MET A 410 -41.77 -4.37 -4.62
C MET A 410 -41.93 -4.62 -6.13
N SER A 411 -42.77 -3.81 -6.80
CA SER A 411 -43.04 -3.95 -8.24
C SER A 411 -41.92 -3.42 -9.13
N LEU A 412 -41.12 -2.47 -8.63
CA LEU A 412 -40.02 -1.84 -9.38
C LEU A 412 -38.78 -2.75 -9.49
N ALA A 413 -38.49 -3.54 -8.44
CA ALA A 413 -37.33 -4.45 -8.44
C ALA A 413 -37.54 -5.71 -9.31
N THR A 414 -38.79 -6.11 -9.55
CA THR A 414 -39.12 -7.28 -10.39
C THR A 414 -39.27 -6.92 -11.88
N GLN A 415 -39.50 -5.64 -12.18
CA GLN A 415 -39.62 -5.16 -13.55
C GLN A 415 -38.26 -5.08 -14.27
N ASP A 416 -37.17 -4.81 -13.56
CA ASP A 416 -35.82 -4.72 -14.15
C ASP A 416 -35.16 -6.09 -14.42
N LEU A 417 -35.58 -7.18 -13.78
CA LEU A 417 -35.04 -8.52 -14.06
C LEU A 417 -35.72 -9.23 -15.24
N SER A 418 -36.89 -8.77 -15.67
CA SER A 418 -37.72 -9.46 -16.67
C SER A 418 -37.64 -8.84 -18.07
N SER A 419 -36.95 -7.71 -18.24
CA SER A 419 -36.78 -7.01 -19.53
C SER A 419 -35.40 -7.22 -20.16
N VAL A 420 -34.93 -8.47 -20.30
CA VAL A 420 -33.84 -8.77 -21.23
C VAL A 420 -34.46 -8.96 -22.62
N PRO A 421 -34.23 -8.07 -23.60
CA PRO A 421 -34.80 -8.21 -24.93
C PRO A 421 -34.24 -9.48 -25.59
N SER A 422 -35.12 -10.43 -25.88
CA SER A 422 -34.84 -11.77 -26.43
C SER A 422 -34.29 -11.79 -27.87
N GLN A 423 -33.87 -10.64 -28.41
CA GLN A 423 -33.47 -10.51 -29.82
C GLN A 423 -32.00 -10.87 -30.11
N ASN A 424 -31.15 -11.08 -29.09
CA ASN A 424 -29.72 -11.37 -29.28
C ASN A 424 -29.30 -12.83 -29.01
N LEU A 425 -30.23 -13.74 -28.70
CA LEU A 425 -29.91 -15.16 -28.45
C LEU A 425 -29.55 -15.91 -29.74
N THR A 426 -30.15 -15.56 -30.88
CA THR A 426 -29.86 -16.20 -32.18
C THR A 426 -28.47 -15.82 -32.69
N LEU A 427 -28.08 -14.55 -32.57
CA LEU A 427 -26.77 -14.04 -32.97
C LEU A 427 -25.65 -14.63 -32.09
N LEU A 428 -25.89 -14.75 -30.79
CA LEU A 428 -24.96 -15.40 -29.86
C LEU A 428 -24.80 -16.89 -30.14
N TYR A 429 -25.89 -17.59 -30.52
CA TYR A 429 -25.82 -18.99 -30.93
C TYR A 429 -25.04 -19.18 -32.24
N ILE A 430 -25.21 -18.28 -33.22
CA ILE A 430 -24.45 -18.29 -34.48
C ILE A 430 -22.95 -18.06 -34.22
N ILE A 431 -22.60 -17.10 -33.36
CA ILE A 431 -21.21 -16.84 -32.99
C ILE A 431 -20.59 -18.05 -32.28
N LEU A 432 -21.33 -18.71 -31.38
CA LEU A 432 -20.86 -19.90 -30.67
C LEU A 432 -20.63 -21.08 -31.63
N VAL A 433 -21.52 -21.30 -32.61
CA VAL A 433 -21.34 -22.33 -33.63
C VAL A 433 -20.12 -22.04 -34.52
N ILE A 434 -19.91 -20.78 -34.92
CA ILE A 434 -18.74 -20.38 -35.72
C ILE A 434 -17.44 -20.60 -34.92
N LEU A 435 -17.44 -20.28 -33.62
CA LEU A 435 -16.27 -20.45 -32.76
C LEU A 435 -15.93 -21.94 -32.55
N VAL A 436 -16.93 -22.79 -32.36
CA VAL A 436 -16.72 -24.25 -32.29
C VAL A 436 -16.19 -24.80 -33.61
N LEU A 437 -16.70 -24.34 -34.74
CA LEU A 437 -16.26 -24.78 -36.06
C LEU A 437 -14.83 -24.32 -36.37
N ALA A 438 -14.46 -23.10 -35.96
CA ALA A 438 -13.10 -22.59 -36.04
C ALA A 438 -12.13 -23.44 -35.20
N VAL A 439 -12.50 -23.82 -33.97
CA VAL A 439 -11.69 -24.69 -33.11
C VAL A 439 -11.51 -26.09 -33.73
N ILE A 440 -12.55 -26.65 -34.34
CA ILE A 440 -12.46 -27.95 -35.04
C ILE A 440 -11.51 -27.86 -36.24
N VAL A 441 -11.62 -26.82 -37.06
CA VAL A 441 -10.71 -26.61 -38.20
C VAL A 441 -9.27 -26.44 -37.73
N LEU A 442 -9.05 -25.65 -36.69
CA LEU A 442 -7.72 -25.42 -36.12
C LEU A 442 -7.14 -26.70 -35.51
N SER A 443 -7.99 -27.52 -34.88
CA SER A 443 -7.63 -28.86 -34.38
C SER A 443 -7.26 -29.82 -35.50
N VAL A 444 -8.00 -29.83 -36.62
CA VAL A 444 -7.69 -30.64 -37.81
C VAL A 444 -6.39 -30.20 -38.47
N ILE A 445 -6.15 -28.89 -38.60
CA ILE A 445 -4.88 -28.35 -39.12
C ILE A 445 -3.72 -28.76 -38.21
N PHE A 446 -3.90 -28.67 -36.89
CA PHE A 446 -2.88 -29.06 -35.92
C PHE A 446 -2.63 -30.57 -35.94
N TYR A 447 -3.67 -31.39 -36.13
CA TYR A 447 -3.58 -32.83 -36.28
C TYR A 447 -2.86 -33.22 -37.58
N GLN A 448 -3.16 -32.56 -38.70
CA GLN A 448 -2.45 -32.77 -39.96
C GLN A 448 -0.98 -32.34 -39.88
N ARG A 449 -0.67 -31.23 -39.21
CA ARG A 449 0.71 -30.80 -38.96
C ARG A 449 1.45 -31.80 -38.09
N LYS A 450 0.84 -32.29 -37.00
CA LYS A 450 1.42 -33.35 -36.16
C LYS A 450 1.66 -34.63 -36.95
N LYS A 451 0.72 -35.05 -37.80
CA LYS A 451 0.89 -36.23 -38.64
C LYS A 451 2.05 -36.06 -39.62
N LYS A 452 2.19 -34.88 -40.24
CA LYS A 452 3.29 -34.57 -41.17
C LYS A 452 4.64 -34.53 -40.45
N LEU A 453 4.71 -33.95 -39.24
CA LEU A 453 5.89 -33.98 -38.38
C LEU A 453 6.23 -35.40 -37.91
N GLN A 454 5.24 -36.24 -37.62
CA GLN A 454 5.47 -37.65 -37.29
C GLN A 454 5.93 -38.46 -38.49
N GLU A 455 5.40 -38.20 -39.69
CA GLU A 455 5.88 -38.82 -40.93
C GLU A 455 7.32 -38.36 -41.27
N GLU A 456 7.66 -37.08 -41.06
CA GLU A 456 9.04 -36.59 -41.19
C GLU A 456 9.98 -37.13 -40.12
N LEU A 457 9.53 -37.28 -38.86
CA LEU A 457 10.31 -37.88 -37.77
C LEU A 457 10.47 -39.40 -37.93
N LEU A 458 9.46 -40.10 -38.47
CA LEU A 458 9.55 -41.53 -38.80
C LEU A 458 10.41 -41.78 -40.04
N ALA A 459 10.34 -40.90 -41.05
CA ALA A 459 11.23 -40.95 -42.21
C ALA A 459 12.69 -40.64 -41.82
N ALA A 460 12.91 -39.62 -40.97
CA ALA A 460 14.23 -39.33 -40.40
C ALA A 460 14.73 -40.44 -39.46
N ALA A 461 13.84 -41.07 -38.68
CA ALA A 461 14.20 -42.22 -37.85
C ALA A 461 14.50 -43.48 -38.69
N GLN A 462 13.86 -43.66 -39.85
CA GLN A 462 14.18 -44.74 -40.79
C GLN A 462 15.48 -44.46 -41.58
N GLU A 463 15.82 -43.21 -41.88
CA GLU A 463 17.14 -42.86 -42.43
C GLU A 463 18.26 -43.08 -41.40
N VAL A 464 18.05 -42.71 -40.13
CA VAL A 464 19.03 -42.98 -39.06
C VAL A 464 19.14 -44.48 -38.77
N GLN A 465 18.04 -45.24 -38.79
CA GLN A 465 18.06 -46.68 -38.56
C GLN A 465 18.59 -47.50 -39.77
N ALA A 466 18.53 -46.95 -40.99
CA ALA A 466 19.17 -47.56 -42.16
C ALA A 466 20.70 -47.35 -42.19
N ASP A 467 21.20 -46.28 -41.59
CA ASP A 467 22.65 -46.05 -41.38
C ASP A 467 23.19 -46.78 -40.13
N ASP A 468 22.38 -46.92 -39.06
CA ASP A 468 22.82 -47.53 -37.78
C ASP A 468 22.65 -49.07 -37.72
N GLU A 469 21.94 -49.72 -38.66
CA GLU A 469 21.86 -51.20 -38.70
C GLU A 469 23.09 -51.89 -39.31
N ASP A 470 23.99 -51.15 -39.98
CA ASP A 470 25.29 -51.66 -40.46
C ASP A 470 26.47 -51.40 -39.50
N GLU A 471 26.29 -50.64 -38.42
CA GLU A 471 27.36 -50.30 -37.48
C GLU A 471 26.97 -50.50 -36.00
N LEU A 472 26.58 -51.71 -35.58
CA LEU A 472 26.55 -51.96 -34.14
C LEU A 472 26.88 -53.40 -33.70
N PHE A 473 28.04 -53.92 -34.10
CA PHE A 473 28.82 -54.82 -33.24
C PHE A 473 30.31 -54.75 -33.57
N GLU A 474 31.10 -53.96 -32.82
CA GLU A 474 32.50 -54.32 -32.51
C GLU A 474 33.13 -53.43 -31.42
N GLN A 475 33.62 -54.10 -30.37
CA GLN A 475 34.44 -53.53 -29.28
C GLN A 475 35.81 -53.03 -29.80
N PRO A 476 36.53 -52.15 -29.07
CA PRO A 476 37.69 -51.44 -29.64
C PRO A 476 38.87 -52.39 -29.92
N ARG A 477 39.11 -52.66 -31.21
CA ARG A 477 40.25 -53.45 -31.71
C ARG A 477 41.54 -52.63 -31.80
N THR A 478 42.63 -53.21 -31.31
CA THR A 478 43.99 -52.65 -31.22
C THR A 478 44.60 -52.35 -32.59
N ALA A 479 45.53 -51.38 -32.65
CA ALA A 479 46.11 -50.83 -33.89
C ALA A 479 46.76 -51.86 -34.84
N GLU A 480 47.20 -53.02 -34.34
CA GLU A 480 47.78 -54.10 -35.15
C GLU A 480 46.76 -54.82 -36.04
N GLU A 481 45.49 -54.86 -35.65
CA GLU A 481 44.42 -55.52 -36.43
C GLU A 481 43.93 -54.65 -37.60
N LYS A 482 43.93 -53.32 -37.44
CA LYS A 482 43.65 -52.36 -38.54
C LYS A 482 44.69 -52.46 -39.65
N LEU A 483 45.94 -52.77 -39.30
CA LEU A 483 47.02 -52.95 -40.26
C LEU A 483 46.82 -54.23 -41.09
N ARG A 484 46.39 -55.33 -40.44
CA ARG A 484 46.07 -56.61 -41.13
C ARG A 484 44.87 -56.49 -42.06
N LEU A 485 43.85 -55.72 -41.68
CA LEU A 485 42.66 -55.49 -42.50
C LEU A 485 42.95 -54.63 -43.74
N ASN A 486 43.85 -53.66 -43.62
CA ASN A 486 44.30 -52.85 -44.75
C ASN A 486 45.20 -53.66 -45.71
N ILE A 487 46.03 -54.57 -45.19
CA ILE A 487 46.80 -55.51 -46.01
C ILE A 487 45.88 -56.47 -46.76
N SER A 488 44.85 -57.03 -46.09
CA SER A 488 43.91 -57.95 -46.74
C SER A 488 43.03 -57.28 -47.79
N LYS A 489 42.60 -56.02 -47.56
CA LYS A 489 41.90 -55.21 -48.57
C LYS A 489 42.79 -54.93 -49.78
N ARG A 490 44.05 -54.50 -49.59
CA ARG A 490 45.01 -54.29 -50.69
C ARG A 490 45.32 -55.56 -51.48
N LEU A 491 45.43 -56.71 -50.81
CA LEU A 491 45.62 -58.01 -51.47
C LEU A 491 44.40 -58.40 -52.31
N ARG A 492 43.18 -58.09 -51.85
CA ARG A 492 41.94 -58.38 -52.55
C ARG A 492 41.73 -57.46 -53.76
N GLU A 493 42.13 -56.20 -53.63
CA GLU A 493 42.10 -55.20 -54.71
C GLU A 493 43.12 -55.53 -55.81
N GLN A 494 44.36 -55.92 -55.46
CA GLN A 494 45.37 -56.36 -56.43
C GLN A 494 45.00 -57.69 -57.14
N ALA A 495 44.28 -58.59 -56.47
CA ALA A 495 43.81 -59.84 -57.07
C ALA A 495 42.71 -59.64 -58.12
N LEU A 496 41.94 -58.55 -58.00
CA LEU A 496 40.85 -58.21 -58.93
C LEU A 496 41.33 -57.38 -60.12
N ASP A 497 42.33 -56.52 -59.92
CA ASP A 497 42.81 -55.58 -60.95
C ASP A 497 43.91 -56.20 -61.84
N LYS A 498 44.73 -57.13 -61.31
CA LYS A 498 45.80 -57.80 -62.04
C LYS A 498 46.00 -59.27 -61.63
N PRO A 499 45.18 -60.19 -62.13
CA PRO A 499 45.18 -61.60 -61.70
C PRO A 499 46.48 -62.35 -62.05
N GLU A 500 47.17 -61.99 -63.14
CA GLU A 500 48.38 -62.68 -63.59
C GLU A 500 49.62 -62.38 -62.74
N GLU A 501 49.80 -61.13 -62.29
CA GLU A 501 50.91 -60.72 -61.40
C GLU A 501 50.75 -61.34 -59.99
N PHE A 502 49.51 -61.42 -59.49
CA PHE A 502 49.19 -62.03 -58.20
C PHE A 502 49.48 -63.55 -58.17
N ALA A 503 49.19 -64.26 -59.27
CA ALA A 503 49.48 -65.68 -59.39
C ALA A 503 50.99 -66.01 -59.42
N GLN A 504 51.82 -65.15 -60.04
CA GLN A 504 53.28 -65.28 -60.00
C GLN A 504 53.85 -65.07 -58.59
N MET A 505 53.29 -64.12 -57.83
CA MET A 505 53.72 -63.82 -56.47
C MET A 505 53.41 -64.98 -55.50
N LEU A 506 52.21 -65.57 -55.60
CA LEU A 506 51.83 -66.78 -54.84
C LEU A 506 52.69 -68.00 -55.20
N ARG A 507 53.03 -68.17 -56.48
CA ARG A 507 53.86 -69.30 -56.94
C ARG A 507 55.31 -69.19 -56.47
N THR A 508 55.84 -67.99 -56.33
CA THR A 508 57.21 -67.74 -55.81
C THR A 508 57.29 -67.95 -54.30
N TRP A 509 56.20 -67.66 -53.57
CA TRP A 509 56.11 -67.88 -52.12
C TRP A 509 55.96 -69.36 -51.76
N LEU A 510 55.27 -70.15 -52.59
CA LEU A 510 55.06 -71.59 -52.42
C LEU A 510 56.26 -72.48 -52.82
N LEU A 511 57.30 -71.90 -53.41
CA LEU A 511 58.52 -72.60 -53.82
C LEU A 511 59.70 -72.40 -52.85
N ASN A 512 59.54 -71.54 -51.84
CA ASN A 512 60.59 -71.16 -50.88
C ASN A 512 60.23 -71.48 -49.42
N ASP A 513 59.39 -72.49 -49.22
CA ASP A 513 59.20 -73.17 -47.93
C ASP A 513 59.33 -74.69 -48.13
#